data_AF-J3C982-F1
#
_entry.id   AF-J3C982-F1
#
_cell.length_a   1.000
_cell.length_b   1.000
_cell.length_c   1.000
_cell.angle_alpha   90.00
_cell.angle_beta   90.00
_cell.angle_gamma   90.00
#
_symmetry.space_group_name_H-M   'P 1'
#
loop_
_entity.id
_entity.type
_entity.pdbx_description
1 polymer ?
#
loop_
_entity_poly.entity_id
_entity_poly.type
_entity_poly.pdbx_seq_one_letter_code
_entity_poly.pdbx_strand_id
1 'polypeptide(L)'
;MTNITLKSPTDKIYPPGKCIKKATKNKLTQQPVIFPENASKIPFAPIVQATFTDSETLQVRAVFLVSTHTPLNDDKLEFMIYQNWYVNLEGERQLQFFIAYDIDDAISKDFDVYEISFKAEKDPYGEDAFKSINTIQTFLWDIDPETSRGTETTVQHG
;
A
#
# COMPACT_ATOMS: atom_id res chain seq x y z
N MET A 1 17.03 37.54 4.29
CA MET A 1 16.23 36.32 4.55
C MET A 1 16.80 35.24 3.64
N THR A 2 17.35 34.19 4.22
CA THR A 2 17.95 33.08 3.45
C THR A 2 16.80 32.16 3.05
N ASN A 3 16.50 32.08 1.75
CA ASN A 3 15.52 31.12 1.25
C ASN A 3 16.09 29.71 1.51
N ILE A 4 15.47 28.98 2.44
CA ILE A 4 15.80 27.58 2.69
C ILE A 4 15.06 26.80 1.61
N THR A 5 15.73 26.49 0.50
CA THR A 5 15.18 25.54 -0.47
C THR A 5 15.20 24.16 0.16
N LEU A 6 14.05 23.71 0.67
CA LEU A 6 13.86 22.32 1.08
C LEU A 6 14.08 21.46 -0.17
N LYS A 7 15.19 20.73 -0.22
CA LYS A 7 15.39 19.71 -1.24
C LYS A 7 14.37 18.60 -0.95
N SER A 8 13.58 18.23 -1.94
CA SER A 8 12.74 17.04 -1.85
C SER A 8 13.60 15.85 -1.43
N PRO A 9 13.09 14.96 -0.55
CA PRO A 9 13.79 13.73 -0.22
C PRO A 9 14.11 12.99 -1.52
N THR A 10 15.38 12.66 -1.71
CA THR A 10 15.84 11.85 -2.85
C THR A 10 15.75 10.35 -2.53
N ASP A 11 15.40 10.03 -1.28
CA ASP A 11 15.34 8.68 -0.75
C ASP A 11 13.89 8.17 -0.73
N LYS A 12 13.71 6.89 -1.04
CA LYS A 12 12.40 6.21 -1.03
C LYS A 12 11.69 6.39 0.31
N ILE A 13 10.39 6.72 0.26
CA ILE A 13 9.55 6.89 1.45
C ILE A 13 8.73 5.63 1.67
N TYR A 14 9.03 4.92 2.74
CA TYR A 14 8.29 3.72 3.12
C TYR A 14 7.10 4.06 4.03
N PRO A 15 5.98 3.32 3.93
CA PRO A 15 4.80 3.56 4.76
C PRO A 15 5.08 3.25 6.24
N PRO A 16 4.26 3.77 7.15
CA PRO A 16 4.38 3.47 8.58
C PRO A 16 4.15 1.98 8.87
N GLY A 17 4.66 1.54 10.02
CA GLY A 17 4.48 0.19 10.52
C GLY A 17 5.65 -0.73 10.22
N LYS A 18 5.41 -2.04 10.33
CA LYS A 18 6.43 -3.09 10.24
C LYS A 18 6.27 -3.89 8.95
N CYS A 19 7.38 -4.11 8.26
CA CYS A 19 7.39 -4.90 7.02
C CYS A 19 7.16 -6.39 7.31
N ILE A 20 6.15 -6.97 6.67
CA ILE A 20 5.84 -8.40 6.68
C ILE A 20 6.75 -9.10 5.68
N LYS A 21 7.68 -9.92 6.20
CA LYS A 21 8.71 -10.59 5.38
C LYS A 21 8.19 -11.77 4.55
N LYS A 22 7.03 -12.32 4.91
CA LYS A 22 6.49 -13.55 4.30
C LYS A 22 5.17 -13.26 3.61
N ALA A 23 5.25 -13.00 2.31
CA ALA A 23 4.09 -12.85 1.44
C ALA A 23 4.30 -13.63 0.14
N THR A 24 3.25 -14.29 -0.35
CA THR A 24 3.27 -14.83 -1.71
C THR A 24 2.92 -13.74 -2.70
N LYS A 25 3.50 -13.82 -3.89
CA LYS A 25 3.38 -12.79 -4.94
C LYS A 25 3.14 -13.49 -6.27
N ASN A 26 1.96 -13.29 -6.85
CA ASN A 26 1.60 -13.91 -8.12
C ASN A 26 1.03 -12.86 -9.08
N LYS A 27 1.56 -12.81 -10.31
CA LYS A 27 0.88 -12.14 -11.42
C LYS A 27 -0.18 -13.09 -11.97
N LEU A 28 -1.42 -12.62 -12.06
CA LEU A 28 -2.56 -13.42 -12.54
C LEU A 28 -2.81 -13.24 -14.04
N THR A 29 -2.44 -12.09 -14.60
CA THR A 29 -2.68 -11.75 -16.01
C THR A 29 -1.65 -12.39 -16.93
N GLN A 30 -2.13 -13.02 -18.01
CA GLN A 30 -1.31 -13.34 -19.20
C GLN A 30 -1.37 -12.21 -20.24
N GLN A 31 -2.44 -11.42 -20.22
CA GLN A 31 -2.63 -10.21 -21.02
C GLN A 31 -3.15 -9.08 -20.12
N PRO A 32 -2.81 -7.80 -20.40
CA PRO A 32 -3.27 -6.68 -19.59
C PRO A 32 -4.79 -6.50 -19.61
N VAL A 33 -5.32 -5.97 -18.50
CA VAL A 33 -6.68 -5.46 -18.39
C VAL A 33 -6.67 -4.00 -18.82
N ILE A 34 -7.57 -3.65 -19.75
CA ILE A 34 -7.61 -2.32 -20.38
C ILE A 34 -8.72 -1.45 -19.79
N PHE A 35 -8.36 -0.26 -19.31
CA PHE A 35 -9.27 0.79 -18.85
C PHE A 35 -9.14 2.02 -19.75
N PRO A 36 -9.82 2.05 -20.92
CA PRO A 36 -9.60 3.07 -21.94
C PRO A 36 -9.91 4.50 -21.46
N GLU A 37 -10.80 4.64 -20.48
CA GLU A 37 -11.20 5.95 -19.92
C GLU A 37 -10.38 6.38 -18.70
N ASN A 38 -9.39 5.60 -18.23
CA ASN A 38 -8.63 5.97 -17.03
C ASN A 38 -7.83 7.26 -17.24
N ALA A 39 -8.22 8.36 -16.59
CA ALA A 39 -7.52 9.64 -16.69
C ALA A 39 -6.73 9.98 -15.41
N SER A 40 -6.61 9.03 -14.49
CA SER A 40 -5.98 9.24 -13.18
C SER A 40 -4.66 8.50 -13.07
N LYS A 41 -3.71 9.11 -12.36
CA LYS A 41 -2.48 8.46 -11.88
C LYS A 41 -2.70 7.73 -10.56
N ILE A 42 -3.82 8.00 -9.88
CA ILE A 42 -4.12 7.38 -8.59
C ILE A 42 -4.36 5.89 -8.82
N PRO A 43 -3.63 5.01 -8.10
CA PRO A 43 -3.85 3.57 -8.17
C PRO A 43 -5.28 3.18 -7.83
N PHE A 44 -5.81 2.16 -8.50
CA PHE A 44 -7.11 1.60 -8.14
C PHE A 44 -7.07 0.99 -6.74
N ALA A 45 -8.17 1.12 -6.01
CA ALA A 45 -8.29 0.49 -4.70
C ALA A 45 -8.15 -1.04 -4.82
N PRO A 46 -7.37 -1.68 -3.94
CA PRO A 46 -7.23 -3.13 -3.95
C PRO A 46 -8.54 -3.80 -3.53
N ILE A 47 -8.81 -4.97 -4.09
CA ILE A 47 -9.87 -5.86 -3.59
C ILE A 47 -9.23 -6.76 -2.53
N VAL A 48 -9.76 -6.71 -1.31
CA VAL A 48 -9.14 -7.37 -0.16
C VAL A 48 -10.13 -8.29 0.54
N GLN A 49 -9.64 -9.47 0.90
CA GLN A 49 -10.32 -10.42 1.77
C GLN A 49 -9.45 -10.70 2.99
N ALA A 50 -10.05 -10.59 4.17
CA ALA A 50 -9.44 -10.98 5.43
C ALA A 50 -10.27 -12.07 6.09
N THR A 51 -9.60 -13.12 6.56
CA THR A 51 -10.24 -14.30 7.17
C THR A 51 -9.43 -14.78 8.35
N PHE A 52 -10.10 -15.16 9.43
CA PHE A 52 -9.48 -15.95 10.48
C PHE A 52 -9.37 -17.39 10.02
N THR A 53 -8.18 -17.95 10.12
CA THR A 53 -7.95 -19.39 9.96
C THR A 53 -8.25 -20.11 11.28
N ASP A 54 -8.37 -21.44 11.22
CA ASP A 54 -8.59 -22.31 12.39
C ASP A 54 -7.51 -22.15 13.50
N SER A 55 -6.36 -21.56 13.15
CA SER A 55 -5.23 -21.27 14.04
C SER A 55 -5.25 -19.87 14.67
N GLU A 56 -6.40 -19.17 14.67
CA GLU A 56 -6.55 -17.77 15.10
C GLU A 56 -5.60 -16.79 14.38
N THR A 57 -5.09 -17.19 13.22
CA THR A 57 -4.24 -16.34 12.39
C THR A 57 -5.11 -15.59 11.40
N LEU A 58 -4.98 -14.26 11.37
CA LEU A 58 -5.61 -13.40 10.38
C LEU A 58 -4.86 -13.51 9.06
N GLN A 59 -5.44 -14.24 8.11
CA GLN A 59 -4.96 -14.38 6.75
C GLN A 59 -5.58 -13.30 5.88
N VAL A 60 -4.75 -12.55 5.17
CA VAL A 60 -5.16 -11.52 4.23
C VAL A 60 -4.77 -11.92 2.83
N ARG A 61 -5.69 -11.72 1.89
CA ARG A 61 -5.45 -11.81 0.45
C ARG A 61 -5.87 -10.49 -0.19
N ALA A 62 -5.04 -9.97 -1.06
CA ALA A 62 -5.37 -8.77 -1.82
C ALA A 62 -5.08 -8.99 -3.31
N VAL A 63 -5.95 -8.41 -4.13
CA VAL A 63 -5.81 -8.35 -5.57
C VAL A 63 -5.78 -6.88 -5.97
N PHE A 64 -4.78 -6.49 -6.76
CA PHE A 64 -4.62 -5.11 -7.18
C PHE A 64 -4.08 -5.00 -8.60
N LEU A 65 -4.33 -3.84 -9.21
CA LEU A 65 -3.94 -3.49 -10.57
C LEU A 65 -2.64 -2.70 -10.54
N VAL A 66 -1.71 -3.04 -11.43
CA VAL A 66 -0.40 -2.40 -11.56
C VAL A 66 -0.19 -2.03 -13.01
N SER A 67 0.25 -0.80 -13.29
CA SER A 67 0.55 -0.34 -14.65
C SER A 67 1.55 -1.28 -15.31
N THR A 68 1.33 -1.67 -16.56
CA THR A 68 2.28 -2.49 -17.32
C THR A 68 3.62 -1.78 -17.59
N HIS A 69 3.69 -0.46 -17.42
CA HIS A 69 4.94 0.29 -17.52
C HIS A 69 5.74 0.33 -16.20
N THR A 70 5.17 -0.20 -15.11
CA THR A 70 5.85 -0.24 -13.81
C THR A 70 7.17 -1.02 -13.93
N PRO A 71 8.29 -0.47 -13.44
CA PRO A 71 9.57 -1.15 -13.49
C PRO A 71 9.53 -2.52 -12.81
N LEU A 72 10.05 -3.53 -13.49
CA LEU A 72 10.16 -4.89 -12.96
C LEU A 72 11.63 -5.23 -12.70
N ASN A 73 11.86 -5.99 -11.63
CA ASN A 73 13.16 -6.56 -11.28
C ASN A 73 13.12 -8.06 -11.59
N ASP A 74 13.95 -8.53 -12.52
CA ASP A 74 13.93 -9.92 -13.05
C ASP A 74 12.51 -10.39 -13.46
N ASP A 75 11.82 -9.57 -14.27
CA ASP A 75 10.44 -9.79 -14.74
C ASP A 75 9.39 -9.92 -13.63
N LYS A 76 9.70 -9.45 -12.42
CA LYS A 76 8.81 -9.49 -11.26
C LYS A 76 8.64 -8.11 -10.65
N LEU A 77 7.41 -7.84 -10.22
CA LEU A 77 7.12 -6.64 -9.43
C LEU A 77 7.75 -6.78 -8.04
N GLU A 78 8.62 -5.84 -7.71
CA GLU A 78 9.17 -5.73 -6.36
C GLU A 78 8.28 -4.84 -5.49
N PHE A 79 7.64 -5.46 -4.51
CA PHE A 79 6.81 -4.76 -3.52
C PHE A 79 7.02 -5.28 -2.11
N MET A 80 6.66 -4.46 -1.13
CA MET A 80 6.72 -4.77 0.30
C MET A 80 5.34 -4.58 0.93
N ILE A 81 5.07 -5.30 2.01
CA ILE A 81 3.81 -5.17 2.75
C ILE A 81 4.13 -4.65 4.13
N TYR A 82 3.54 -3.53 4.51
CA TYR A 82 3.69 -2.98 5.85
C TYR A 82 2.41 -3.11 6.62
N GLN A 83 2.51 -3.56 7.86
CA GLN A 83 1.43 -3.60 8.81
C GLN A 83 1.60 -2.48 9.83
N ASN A 84 0.57 -1.64 9.94
CA ASN A 84 0.50 -0.61 10.95
C ASN A 84 -0.68 -0.89 11.90
N TRP A 85 -0.39 -0.78 13.20
CA TRP A 85 -1.41 -0.77 14.24
C TRP A 85 -1.71 0.66 14.63
N TYR A 86 -2.99 0.97 14.77
CA TYR A 86 -3.41 2.26 15.31
C TYR A 86 -4.65 2.09 16.17
N VAL A 87 -4.98 3.13 16.92
CA VAL A 87 -6.19 3.23 17.74
C VAL A 87 -7.08 4.28 17.11
N ASN A 88 -8.35 3.95 16.82
CA ASN A 88 -9.31 4.91 16.28
C ASN A 88 -9.78 5.91 17.35
N LEU A 89 -10.65 6.85 16.96
CA LEU A 89 -11.15 7.89 17.85
C LEU A 89 -12.00 7.30 19.00
N GLU A 90 -12.56 6.11 18.79
CA GLU A 90 -13.36 5.36 19.75
C GLU A 90 -12.51 4.54 20.74
N GLY A 91 -11.18 4.56 20.60
CA GLY A 91 -10.27 3.81 21.47
C GLY A 91 -10.10 2.34 21.08
N GLU A 92 -10.63 1.93 19.93
CA GLU A 92 -10.54 0.57 19.42
C GLU A 92 -9.29 0.37 18.56
N ARG A 93 -8.65 -0.77 18.74
CA ARG A 93 -7.50 -1.19 17.92
C ARG A 93 -7.96 -1.45 16.49
N GLN A 94 -7.15 -1.01 15.53
CA GLN A 94 -7.39 -1.19 14.11
C GLN A 94 -6.11 -1.64 13.41
N LEU A 95 -6.29 -2.31 12.27
CA LEU A 95 -5.20 -2.80 11.43
C LEU A 95 -5.24 -2.13 10.07
N GLN A 96 -4.08 -1.62 9.67
CA GLN A 96 -3.86 -1.03 8.37
C GLN A 96 -2.70 -1.75 7.67
N PHE A 97 -2.89 -2.04 6.39
CA PHE A 97 -1.88 -2.64 5.53
C PHE A 97 -1.55 -1.71 4.37
N PHE A 98 -0.26 -1.65 4.03
CA PHE A 98 0.22 -0.90 2.88
C PHE A 98 0.98 -1.85 1.95
N ILE A 99 0.56 -1.89 0.70
CA ILE A 99 1.27 -2.59 -0.37
C ILE A 99 2.13 -1.54 -1.06
N ALA A 100 3.41 -1.54 -0.72
CA ALA A 100 4.36 -0.51 -1.11
C ALA A 100 5.20 -0.97 -2.30
N TYR A 101 5.17 -0.20 -3.39
CA TYR A 101 6.00 -0.42 -4.57
C TYR A 101 6.25 0.90 -5.29
N ASP A 102 7.15 0.86 -6.26
CA ASP A 102 7.50 2.00 -7.11
C ASP A 102 6.38 2.18 -8.14
N ILE A 103 5.49 3.16 -7.96
CA ILE A 103 4.32 3.31 -8.82
C ILE A 103 4.72 4.13 -10.05
N ASP A 104 4.34 3.65 -11.23
CA ASP A 104 4.54 4.41 -12.46
C ASP A 104 3.73 5.73 -12.44
N ASP A 105 4.44 6.84 -12.64
CA ASP A 105 3.87 8.18 -12.68
C ASP A 105 3.08 8.49 -13.94
N ALA A 106 3.15 7.64 -14.97
CA ALA A 106 2.37 7.82 -16.18
C ALA A 106 0.91 7.38 -15.97
N ILE A 107 -0.02 8.09 -16.61
CA ILE A 107 -1.40 7.62 -16.70
C ILE A 107 -1.39 6.39 -17.61
N SER A 108 -1.67 5.23 -17.04
CA SER A 108 -1.76 3.98 -17.78
C SER A 108 -3.21 3.61 -18.11
N LYS A 109 -3.38 2.94 -19.24
CA LYS A 109 -4.63 2.29 -19.65
C LYS A 109 -4.55 0.77 -19.52
N ASP A 110 -3.35 0.22 -19.38
CA ASP A 110 -3.06 -1.21 -19.44
C ASP A 110 -2.47 -1.67 -18.12
N PHE A 111 -3.16 -2.59 -17.47
CA PHE A 111 -2.85 -3.03 -16.11
C PHE A 111 -2.68 -4.54 -16.01
N ASP A 112 -1.67 -4.97 -15.27
CA ASP A 112 -1.54 -6.33 -14.81
C ASP A 112 -2.22 -6.53 -13.46
N VAL A 113 -2.78 -7.72 -13.25
CA VAL A 113 -3.41 -8.09 -11.98
C VAL A 113 -2.42 -8.88 -11.14
N TYR A 114 -2.21 -8.43 -9.91
CA TYR A 114 -1.37 -9.13 -8.93
C TYR A 114 -2.20 -9.62 -7.76
N GLU A 115 -1.96 -10.86 -7.34
CA GLU A 115 -2.47 -11.45 -6.10
C GLU A 115 -1.35 -11.54 -5.07
N ILE A 116 -1.68 -11.13 -3.85
CA ILE A 116 -0.82 -11.30 -2.69
C ILE A 116 -1.57 -11.99 -1.56
N SER A 117 -0.82 -12.79 -0.81
CA SER A 117 -1.33 -13.50 0.36
C SER A 117 -0.32 -13.43 1.48
N PHE A 118 -0.74 -12.99 2.65
CA PHE A 118 0.12 -12.80 3.82
C PHE A 118 -0.68 -12.97 5.13
N LYS A 119 0.05 -13.17 6.22
CA LYS A 119 -0.50 -13.32 7.56
C LYS A 119 -0.20 -12.06 8.36
N ALA A 120 -1.21 -11.52 9.03
CA ALA A 120 -0.99 -10.39 9.94
C ALA A 120 -0.13 -10.82 11.13
N GLU A 121 0.74 -9.93 11.58
CA GLU A 121 1.55 -10.12 12.79
C GLU A 121 0.78 -9.70 14.04
N LYS A 122 0.95 -10.44 15.14
CA LYS A 122 0.30 -10.15 16.43
C LYS A 122 1.02 -9.06 17.24
N ASP A 123 2.29 -8.81 16.94
CA ASP A 123 3.14 -7.81 17.57
C ASP A 123 2.59 -6.38 17.32
N PRO A 124 2.48 -5.51 18.33
CA PRO A 124 2.95 -5.65 19.72
C PRO A 124 1.92 -6.20 20.73
N TYR A 125 0.72 -6.60 20.31
CA TYR A 125 -0.40 -6.91 21.21
C TYR A 125 -0.52 -8.38 21.65
N GLY A 126 0.29 -9.28 21.10
CA GLY A 126 0.36 -10.69 21.54
C GLY A 126 -0.88 -11.52 21.15
N GLU A 127 -1.16 -12.60 21.89
CA GLU A 127 -2.14 -13.62 21.49
C GLU A 127 -3.56 -13.08 21.22
N ASP A 128 -3.97 -12.04 21.96
CA ASP A 128 -5.29 -11.41 21.88
C ASP A 128 -5.34 -10.19 20.95
N ALA A 129 -4.33 -10.03 20.08
CA ALA A 129 -4.20 -8.90 19.18
C ALA A 129 -5.44 -8.69 18.30
N PHE A 130 -6.04 -9.77 17.80
CA PHE A 130 -7.10 -9.70 16.79
C PHE A 130 -8.52 -9.80 17.35
N LYS A 131 -8.71 -10.05 18.65
CA LYS A 131 -10.05 -10.30 19.24
C LYS A 131 -11.07 -9.18 19.02
N SER A 132 -10.60 -7.93 18.90
CA SER A 132 -11.46 -6.76 18.69
C SER A 132 -11.39 -6.21 17.26
N ILE A 133 -10.74 -6.92 16.33
CA ILE A 133 -10.58 -6.45 14.95
C ILE A 133 -11.74 -6.93 14.10
N ASN A 134 -12.61 -5.98 13.75
CA ASN A 134 -13.76 -6.21 12.86
C ASN A 134 -13.51 -5.69 11.44
N THR A 135 -12.58 -4.74 11.30
CA THR A 135 -12.26 -4.08 10.05
C THR A 135 -10.76 -4.00 9.86
N ILE A 136 -10.32 -4.16 8.62
CA ILE A 136 -8.95 -3.85 8.21
C ILE A 136 -9.01 -2.81 7.10
N GLN A 137 -7.97 -2.00 7.01
CA GLN A 137 -7.79 -1.07 5.90
C GLN A 137 -6.57 -1.49 5.09
N THR A 138 -6.64 -1.34 3.77
CA THR A 138 -5.51 -1.68 2.89
C THR A 138 -5.37 -0.62 1.82
N PHE A 139 -4.14 -0.16 1.64
CA PHE A 139 -3.79 0.91 0.71
C PHE A 139 -2.64 0.48 -0.18
N LEU A 140 -2.63 0.98 -1.42
CA LEU A 140 -1.42 0.97 -2.25
C LEU A 140 -0.59 2.20 -1.87
N TRP A 141 0.73 2.02 -1.77
CA TRP A 141 1.65 3.07 -1.35
C TRP A 141 2.77 3.23 -2.38
N ASP A 142 2.96 4.46 -2.84
CA ASP A 142 4.05 4.83 -3.71
C ASP A 142 5.31 5.13 -2.90
N ILE A 143 6.39 4.39 -3.15
CA ILE A 143 7.65 4.57 -2.43
C ILE A 143 8.53 5.65 -3.05
N ASP A 144 8.23 6.12 -4.27
CA ASP A 144 9.00 7.18 -4.90
C ASP A 144 8.45 8.56 -4.51
N PRO A 145 9.21 9.40 -3.78
CA PRO A 145 8.79 10.74 -3.42
C PRO A 145 8.84 11.76 -4.56
N GLU A 146 9.49 11.48 -5.70
CA GLU A 146 9.71 12.51 -6.74
C GLU A 146 8.39 13.07 -7.33
N THR A 147 7.27 12.36 -7.16
CA THR A 147 5.94 12.84 -7.59
C THR A 147 4.94 13.09 -6.48
N SER A 148 5.35 12.97 -5.21
CA SER A 148 4.53 13.35 -4.05
C SER A 148 4.44 14.87 -3.93
N ARG A 149 3.50 15.46 -4.68
CA ARG A 149 3.20 16.89 -4.62
C ARG A 149 2.50 17.22 -3.31
N GLY A 150 3.28 17.58 -2.31
CA GLY A 150 2.80 18.36 -1.18
C GLY A 150 2.34 19.75 -1.64
N THR A 151 1.19 20.20 -1.18
CA THR A 151 0.75 21.60 -1.34
C THR A 151 1.29 22.39 -0.14
N GLU A 152 2.27 23.25 -0.35
CA GLU A 152 2.62 24.29 0.62
C GLU A 152 1.67 25.47 0.40
N THR A 153 0.85 25.79 1.41
CA THR A 153 0.01 26.99 1.40
C THR A 153 0.39 27.86 2.59
N THR A 154 0.52 29.16 2.37
CA THR A 154 0.79 30.10 3.45
C THR A 154 -0.52 30.46 4.13
N VAL A 155 -0.58 30.31 5.46
CA VAL A 155 -1.73 30.75 6.25
C VAL A 155 -1.83 32.26 6.13
N GLN A 156 -2.89 32.75 5.48
CA GLN A 156 -3.24 34.16 5.51
C GLN A 156 -4.06 34.44 6.76
N HIS A 157 -3.51 35.28 7.63
CA HIS A 157 -4.27 35.89 8.71
C HIS A 157 -4.86 37.20 8.19
N GLY A 158 -6.18 37.28 8.20
CA GLY A 158 -6.98 38.49 7.99
C GLY A 158 -7.99 38.62 9.11
#